data_AF-A0A4D7JFC9-F1
#
_entry.id   AF-A0A4D7JFC9-F1
#
_cell.length_a   1.000
_cell.length_b   1.000
_cell.length_c   1.000
_cell.angle_alpha   90.00
_cell.angle_beta   90.00
_cell.angle_gamma   90.00
#
_symmetry.space_group_name_H-M   'P 1'
#
loop_
_entity.id
_entity.type
_entity.pdbx_description
1 polymer ?
#
loop_
_entity_poly.entity_id
_entity_poly.type
_entity_poly.pdbx_seq_one_letter_code
_entity_poly.pdbx_strand_id
1 'polypeptide(L)' 'MDTTFFLLVIKITIYFLAFCIVLGLIEPWRALWWAERQNRLLVLKYYGIPLVLLIIVLLMVD' A
#
# COMPACT_ATOMS: atom_id res chain seq x y z
N MET A 1 -2.81 24.13 0.67
CA MET A 1 -2.97 22.73 1.12
C MET A 1 -2.04 22.57 2.30
N ASP A 2 -2.59 22.35 3.48
CA ASP A 2 -1.82 22.38 4.71
C ASP A 2 -0.92 21.13 4.82
N THR A 3 0.30 21.29 5.33
CA THR A 3 1.27 20.19 5.49
C THR A 3 0.72 19.06 6.36
N THR A 4 -0.09 19.40 7.36
CA THR A 4 -0.80 18.45 8.23
C THR A 4 -1.82 17.61 7.46
N PHE A 5 -2.59 18.24 6.57
CA PHE A 5 -3.54 17.54 5.70
C PHE A 5 -2.81 16.60 4.73
N PHE A 6 -1.69 17.05 4.15
CA PHE A 6 -0.85 16.21 3.29
C PHE A 6 -0.33 14.96 4.02
N LEU A 7 0.21 15.12 5.24
CA LEU A 7 0.69 14.00 6.07
C LEU A 7 -0.42 13.02 6.45
N LEU A 8 -1.63 13.53 6.73
CA LEU A 8 -2.79 12.70 7.04
C LEU A 8 -3.19 11.81 5.85
N VAL A 9 -3.21 12.36 4.63
CA VAL A 9 -3.51 11.60 3.41
C VAL A 9 -2.46 10.50 3.18
N ILE A 10 -1.17 10.79 3.39
CA ILE A 10 -0.10 9.79 3.26
C ILE A 10 -0.31 8.66 4.28
N LYS A 11 -0.54 8.99 5.56
CA LYS A 11 -0.73 8.00 6.62
C LYS A 11 -1.93 7.08 6.33
N ILE A 12 -3.07 7.63 5.93
CA ILE A 12 -4.25 6.85 5.52
C ILE A 12 -3.92 5.91 4.36
N THR A 13 -3.20 6.40 3.36
CA THR A 13 -2.80 5.61 2.19
C THR A 13 -1.87 4.45 2.58
N ILE A 14 -0.92 4.68 3.49
CA ILE A 14 -0.04 3.64 4.03
C ILE A 14 -0.86 2.56 4.75
N TYR A 15 -1.80 2.93 5.61
CA TYR A 15 -2.66 1.96 6.30
C TYR A 15 -3.51 1.15 5.32
N PHE A 16 -4.06 1.79 4.30
CA PHE A 16 -4.84 1.11 3.26
C PHE A 16 -3.99 0.10 2.47
N LEU A 17 -2.79 0.49 2.04
CA LEU A 17 -1.86 -0.41 1.35
C LEU A 17 -1.43 -1.58 2.24
N ALA A 18 -1.12 -1.32 3.52
CA ALA A 18 -0.78 -2.36 4.48
C ALA A 18 -1.94 -3.37 4.63
N PHE A 19 -3.18 -2.88 4.71
CA PHE A 19 -4.37 -3.72 4.75
C PHE A 19 -4.52 -4.58 3.49
N CYS A 20 -4.34 -4.00 2.30
CA CYS A 20 -4.34 -4.74 1.03
C CYS A 20 -3.24 -5.80 0.95
N ILE A 21 -2.05 -5.52 1.49
CA ILE A 21 -0.95 -6.50 1.57
C ILE A 21 -1.33 -7.67 2.48
N VAL A 22 -1.84 -7.40 3.68
CA VAL A 22 -2.25 -8.44 4.63
C VAL A 22 -3.38 -9.29 4.02
N LEU A 23 -4.41 -8.65 3.46
CA LEU A 23 -5.50 -9.37 2.78
C LEU A 23 -4.99 -10.20 1.61
N GLY A 24 -4.12 -9.65 0.76
CA GLY A 24 -3.60 -10.33 -0.41
C GLY A 24 -2.57 -11.43 -0.09
N LEU A 25 -1.89 -11.35 1.05
CA LEU A 25 -1.01 -12.42 1.53
C LEU A 25 -1.81 -13.64 2.01
N ILE A 26 -2.95 -13.41 2.67
CA ILE A 26 -3.89 -14.47 3.08
C ILE A 26 -4.57 -15.03 1.83
N GLU A 27 -5.27 -14.16 1.09
CA GLU A 27 -6.08 -14.51 -0.08
C GLU A 27 -5.79 -13.55 -1.23
N PRO A 28 -4.86 -13.89 -2.15
CA PRO A 28 -4.41 -12.99 -3.21
C PRO A 28 -5.53 -12.58 -4.16
N TRP A 29 -6.55 -13.42 -4.35
CA TRP A 29 -7.70 -13.13 -5.21
C TRP A 29 -8.54 -11.94 -4.70
N ARG A 30 -8.58 -11.68 -3.38
CA ARG A 30 -9.32 -10.52 -2.83
C ARG A 30 -8.62 -9.20 -3.12
N ALA A 31 -7.29 -9.19 -3.05
CA ALA A 31 -6.49 -8.00 -3.33
C ALA A 31 -6.30 -7.79 -4.85
N LEU A 32 -6.13 -8.88 -5.61
CA LEU A 32 -5.85 -8.87 -7.04
C LEU A 32 -7.05 -9.34 -7.87
N TRP A 33 -8.28 -9.03 -7.43
CA TRP A 33 -9.51 -9.42 -8.13
C TRP A 33 -9.56 -8.92 -9.59
N TRP A 34 -8.83 -7.84 -9.87
CA TRP A 34 -8.68 -7.21 -11.18
C TRP A 34 -7.53 -7.75 -12.02
N ALA A 35 -6.59 -8.52 -11.45
CA ALA A 35 -5.43 -9.03 -12.17
C ALA A 35 -5.65 -10.46 -12.68
N GLU A 36 -5.23 -10.73 -13.91
CA GLU A 36 -5.33 -12.07 -14.52
C GLU A 36 -4.56 -13.16 -13.75
N ARG A 37 -3.47 -12.77 -13.07
CA ARG A 37 -2.67 -13.68 -12.22
C ARG A 37 -2.71 -13.23 -10.77
N GLN A 38 -3.17 -14.14 -9.91
CA GLN A 38 -3.35 -13.90 -8.48
C GLN A 38 -2.25 -14.61 -7.69
N ASN A 39 -1.04 -14.03 -7.66
CA ASN A 39 0.07 -14.55 -6.86
C ASN A 39 0.41 -13.63 -5.69
N ARG A 40 0.85 -14.21 -4.57
CA ARG A 40 1.30 -13.47 -3.38
C ARG A 40 2.44 -12.49 -3.68
N LEU A 41 3.36 -12.88 -4.57
CA LEU A 41 4.43 -12.00 -5.07
C LEU A 41 3.91 -10.80 -5.86
N LEU A 42 2.81 -10.96 -6.58
CA LEU A 42 2.15 -9.87 -7.31
C LEU A 42 1.47 -8.89 -6.34
N VAL A 43 0.91 -9.38 -5.23
CA VAL A 43 0.40 -8.52 -4.15
C VAL A 43 1.53 -7.66 -3.60
N LEU A 44 2.67 -8.26 -3.31
CA LEU A 44 3.83 -7.53 -2.80
C LEU A 44 4.39 -6.54 -3.83
N LYS A 45 4.36 -6.89 -5.12
CA LYS A 45 4.77 -5.99 -6.20
C LYS A 45 3.84 -4.78 -6.33
N TYR A 46 2.52 -4.99 -6.32
CA TYR A 46 1.54 -3.92 -6.54
C TYR A 46 1.26 -3.07 -5.31
N TYR A 47 1.26 -3.66 -4.12
CA TYR A 47 0.93 -2.94 -2.89
C TYR A 47 2.16 -2.70 -2.00
N GLY A 48 3.13 -3.63 -2.00
CA GLY A 48 4.35 -3.51 -1.19
C GLY A 48 5.34 -2.47 -1.71
N ILE A 49 5.63 -2.43 -3.01
CA ILE A 49 6.51 -1.41 -3.61
C ILE A 49 6.02 0.02 -3.31
N PRO A 50 4.75 0.39 -3.60
CA PRO A 50 4.26 1.73 -3.29
C PRO A 50 4.19 2.00 -1.78
N LEU A 51 3.93 0.99 -0.94
CA LEU A 51 3.97 1.14 0.51
C LEU A 51 5.37 1.56 0.99
N VAL A 52 6.42 0.87 0.53
CA VAL A 52 7.81 1.20 0.88
C VAL A 52 8.17 2.60 0.42
N LEU A 53 7.78 2.98 -0.80
CA LEU A 53 8.02 4.34 -1.32
C LEU A 53 7.32 5.41 -0.46
N LEU A 54 6.06 5.19 -0.08
CA LEU A 54 5.34 6.14 0.78
C LEU A 54 5.92 6.25 2.19
N ILE A 55 6.42 5.15 2.75
CA ILE A 55 7.11 5.16 4.04
C ILE A 55 8.40 5.97 3.94
N ILE A 56 9.18 5.81 2.87
CA ILE A 56 10.40 6.61 2.65
C ILE A 56 10.05 8.10 2.53
N VAL A 57 9.00 8.45 1.78
CA VAL A 57 8.55 9.84 1.67
C VAL A 57 8.13 10.40 3.02
N LEU A 58 7.40 9.63 3.82
CA LEU A 58 6.98 10.05 5.16
C LEU A 58 8.20 10.33 6.06
N LEU A 59 9.19 9.43 6.07
CA LEU A 59 10.43 9.58 6.85
C LEU A 59 11.34 10.73 6.39
N MET A 60 11.18 11.21 5.15
CA MET A 60 11.92 12.37 4.63
C MET A 60 11.25 13.71 4.94
N VAL A 61 9.94 13.67 5.25
CA VAL A 61 9.13 14.86 5.51
C VAL A 61 8.95 15.10 7.01
N ASP A 62 8.87 14.02 7.81
CA ASP A 62 8.92 14.06 9.28
C ASP A 62 10.34 14.39 9.78
#